data_AF-A0A7L4QNE9-F1
#
_entry.id   AF-A0A7L4QNE9-F1
#
_cell.length_a   1.000
_cell.length_b   1.000
_cell.length_c   1.000
_cell.angle_alpha   90.00
_cell.angle_beta   90.00
_cell.angle_gamma   90.00
#
_symmetry.space_group_name_H-M   'P 1'
#
loop_
_entity.id
_entity.type
_entity.pdbx_description
1 polymer ?
#
loop_
_entity_poly.entity_id
_entity_poly.type
_entity_poly.pdbx_seq_one_letter_code
_entity_poly.pdbx_strand_id
1 'polypeptide(L)'
;MGWFSKKKETKAPEKGVGKMNVIIPDNVKETIAQRGIKPEDVTAVIETAEATKRKLASKDGSRYIAKKIMGDVTVYADYSMTGGSATLNSAYSHRMVIGEVMNATHDSDWTCTDCGGIAKQGHVKMTYMTVERLGPAVICPHCSDAWAEEYLAALTLAAVEGLFEKKRA
;
A
#
# COMPACT_ATOMS: atom_id res chain seq x y z
N MET A 1 35.84 -7.17 29.93
CA MET A 1 35.64 -6.97 28.48
C MET A 1 34.64 -8.00 27.98
N GLY A 2 33.59 -7.56 27.28
CA GLY A 2 32.71 -8.44 26.50
C GLY A 2 31.32 -8.72 27.09
N TRP A 3 30.52 -7.69 27.36
CA TRP A 3 29.08 -7.81 27.66
C TRP A 3 28.32 -7.81 26.32
N PHE A 4 27.98 -8.98 25.76
CA PHE A 4 27.15 -9.09 24.56
C PHE A 4 25.70 -9.35 24.95
N SER A 5 24.91 -8.28 24.97
CA SER A 5 23.46 -8.35 25.17
C SER A 5 22.79 -8.77 23.85
N LYS A 6 22.24 -9.99 23.80
CA LYS A 6 21.38 -10.45 22.69
C LYS A 6 20.14 -9.56 22.64
N LYS A 7 20.04 -8.69 21.62
CA LYS A 7 18.78 -8.03 21.26
C LYS A 7 17.76 -9.11 20.91
N LYS A 8 16.72 -9.26 21.73
CA LYS A 8 15.54 -10.04 21.40
C LYS A 8 14.78 -9.29 20.32
N GLU A 9 14.66 -9.86 19.12
CA GLU A 9 13.66 -9.45 18.14
C GLU A 9 12.27 -9.64 18.75
N THR A 10 11.65 -8.54 19.17
CA THR A 10 10.25 -8.51 19.53
C THR A 10 9.42 -8.56 18.25
N LYS A 11 8.92 -9.74 17.89
CA LYS A 11 7.79 -9.84 16.94
C LYS A 11 6.62 -9.06 17.54
N ALA A 12 6.12 -8.08 16.80
CA ALA A 12 4.90 -7.36 17.15
C ALA A 12 3.75 -8.37 17.26
N PRO A 13 2.84 -8.22 18.26
CA PRO A 13 1.74 -9.16 18.43
C PRO A 13 0.74 -9.01 17.28
N GLU A 14 0.52 -10.09 16.53
CA GLU A 14 -0.63 -10.25 15.62
C GLU A 14 -1.90 -10.37 16.48
N LYS A 15 -2.38 -9.24 17.01
CA LYS A 15 -3.70 -9.19 17.66
C LYS A 15 -4.76 -9.34 16.57
N GLY A 16 -5.63 -10.35 16.71
CA GLY A 16 -6.77 -10.58 15.82
C GLY A 16 -7.57 -9.30 15.64
N VAL A 17 -7.61 -8.81 14.41
CA VAL A 17 -8.34 -7.60 14.04
C VAL A 17 -9.83 -7.92 14.13
N GLY A 18 -10.59 -7.05 14.82
CA GLY A 18 -12.04 -7.16 14.86
C GLY A 18 -12.58 -7.11 13.44
N LYS A 19 -13.38 -8.11 13.06
CA LYS A 19 -13.89 -8.29 11.70
C LYS A 19 -14.63 -7.02 11.27
N MET A 20 -14.05 -6.28 10.34
CA MET A 20 -14.64 -5.03 9.85
C MET A 20 -15.65 -5.33 8.74
N ASN A 21 -16.75 -4.57 8.68
CA ASN A 21 -17.65 -4.66 7.54
C ASN A 21 -17.06 -3.92 6.33
N VAL A 22 -16.66 -4.68 5.31
CA VAL A 22 -16.12 -4.17 4.05
C VAL A 22 -17.11 -4.44 2.93
N ILE A 23 -17.61 -3.37 2.32
CA ILE A 23 -18.55 -3.38 1.20
C ILE A 23 -17.74 -3.24 -0.09
N ILE A 24 -17.85 -4.22 -0.99
CA ILE A 24 -17.21 -4.19 -2.30
C ILE A 24 -18.33 -4.11 -3.35
N PRO A 25 -18.56 -2.94 -3.98
CA PRO A 25 -19.55 -2.80 -5.04
C PRO A 25 -19.26 -3.76 -6.21
N ASP A 26 -20.30 -4.24 -6.91
CA ASP A 26 -20.15 -5.26 -7.97
C ASP A 26 -19.20 -4.81 -9.09
N ASN A 27 -19.29 -3.55 -9.52
CA ASN A 27 -18.38 -2.98 -10.53
C ASN A 27 -16.92 -2.99 -10.07
N VAL A 28 -16.67 -2.82 -8.78
CA VAL A 28 -15.32 -2.88 -8.20
C VAL A 28 -14.89 -4.33 -8.06
N LYS A 29 -15.79 -5.25 -7.69
CA LYS A 29 -15.53 -6.69 -7.57
C LYS A 29 -15.02 -7.30 -8.88
N GLU A 30 -15.63 -6.94 -10.01
CA GLU A 30 -15.17 -7.36 -11.34
C GLU A 30 -13.77 -6.81 -11.64
N THR A 31 -13.54 -5.53 -11.33
CA THR A 31 -12.25 -4.86 -11.58
C THR A 31 -11.11 -5.51 -10.78
N ILE A 32 -11.31 -5.77 -9.49
CA ILE A 32 -10.27 -6.38 -8.65
C ILE A 32 -10.01 -7.84 -9.06
N ALA A 33 -11.05 -8.57 -9.50
CA ALA A 33 -10.89 -9.94 -10.01
C ALA A 33 -10.06 -9.97 -11.30
N GLN A 34 -10.30 -9.04 -12.23
CA GLN A 34 -9.48 -8.90 -13.45
C GLN A 34 -8.02 -8.56 -13.14
N ARG A 35 -7.78 -7.85 -12.03
CA ARG A 35 -6.43 -7.52 -11.52
C ARG A 35 -5.80 -8.64 -10.68
N GLY A 36 -6.49 -9.78 -10.51
CA GLY A 36 -6.01 -10.92 -9.73
C GLY A 36 -6.00 -10.69 -8.22
N ILE A 37 -6.74 -9.69 -7.72
CA ILE A 37 -6.82 -9.33 -6.31
C ILE A 37 -8.05 -9.98 -5.69
N LYS A 38 -7.87 -10.69 -4.58
CA LYS A 38 -8.97 -11.36 -3.90
C LYS A 38 -9.69 -10.43 -2.93
N PRO A 39 -11.03 -10.52 -2.78
CA PRO A 39 -11.77 -9.74 -1.79
C PRO A 39 -11.23 -9.85 -0.35
N GLU A 40 -10.72 -11.01 0.01
CA GLU A 40 -10.15 -11.28 1.33
C GLU A 40 -8.85 -10.49 1.55
N ASP A 41 -8.04 -10.32 0.50
CA ASP A 41 -6.81 -9.53 0.56
C ASP A 41 -7.14 -8.05 0.76
N VAL A 42 -8.13 -7.52 0.04
CA VAL A 42 -8.62 -6.14 0.23
C VAL A 42 -9.10 -5.93 1.67
N THR A 43 -9.90 -6.87 2.18
CA THR A 43 -10.40 -6.81 3.56
C THR A 43 -9.25 -6.76 4.55
N ALA A 44 -8.25 -7.63 4.38
CA ALA A 44 -7.07 -7.67 5.24
C ALA A 44 -6.20 -6.40 5.16
N VAL A 45 -6.13 -5.72 3.99
CA VAL A 45 -5.47 -4.41 3.84
C VAL A 45 -6.18 -3.37 4.70
N ILE A 46 -7.49 -3.23 4.54
CA ILE A 46 -8.30 -2.21 5.25
C ILE A 46 -8.25 -2.46 6.76
N GLU A 47 -8.49 -3.70 7.20
CA GLU A 47 -8.45 -4.07 8.61
C GLU A 47 -7.09 -3.76 9.26
N THR A 48 -5.99 -4.07 8.56
CA THR A 48 -4.64 -3.75 9.06
C THR A 48 -4.42 -2.25 9.15
N ALA A 49 -4.86 -1.50 8.14
CA ALA A 49 -4.72 -0.05 8.12
C ALA A 49 -5.53 0.64 9.21
N GLU A 50 -6.75 0.19 9.49
CA GLU A 50 -7.57 0.70 10.60
C GLU A 50 -6.94 0.39 11.97
N ALA A 51 -6.38 -0.81 12.14
CA ALA A 51 -5.74 -1.22 13.39
C ALA A 51 -4.41 -0.48 13.65
N THR A 52 -3.65 -0.14 12.59
CA THR A 52 -2.28 0.38 12.71
C THR A 52 -2.14 1.85 12.37
N LYS A 53 -3.18 2.49 11.81
CA LYS A 53 -3.13 3.83 11.22
C LYS A 53 -2.13 3.98 10.07
N ARG A 54 -1.68 2.88 9.47
CA ARG A 54 -0.79 2.87 8.29
C ARG A 54 -1.59 3.05 7.01
N LYS A 55 -2.12 4.25 6.82
CA LYS A 55 -2.88 4.68 5.65
C LYS A 55 -2.73 6.18 5.43
N LEU A 56 -3.12 6.60 4.24
CA LEU A 56 -3.30 8.00 3.87
C LEU A 56 -4.79 8.34 3.96
N ALA A 57 -5.11 9.55 4.40
CA ALA A 57 -6.45 10.14 4.36
C ALA A 57 -6.44 11.35 3.44
N SER A 58 -7.49 11.52 2.63
CA SER A 58 -7.66 12.73 1.81
C SER A 58 -7.83 13.96 2.71
N LYS A 59 -7.52 15.16 2.19
CA LYS A 59 -7.66 16.43 2.92
C LYS A 59 -9.05 16.66 3.52
N ASP A 60 -10.09 16.20 2.83
CA ASP A 60 -11.49 16.28 3.28
C ASP A 60 -11.90 15.12 4.21
N GLY A 61 -11.02 14.14 4.42
CA GLY A 61 -11.26 12.96 5.26
C GLY A 61 -12.27 11.96 4.68
N SER A 62 -12.69 12.12 3.42
CA SER A 62 -13.71 11.26 2.79
C SER A 62 -13.16 9.95 2.21
N ARG A 63 -11.85 9.91 1.92
CA ARG A 63 -11.19 8.83 1.20
C ARG A 63 -9.89 8.44 1.88
N TYR A 64 -9.55 7.16 1.80
CA TYR A 64 -8.35 6.58 2.38
C TYR A 64 -7.63 5.69 1.38
N ILE A 65 -6.30 5.69 1.43
CA ILE A 65 -5.47 4.73 0.71
C ILE A 65 -4.65 3.94 1.73
N ALA A 66 -4.85 2.63 1.74
CA ALA A 66 -4.12 1.68 2.55
C ALA A 66 -3.28 0.75 1.66
N LYS A 67 -2.24 0.15 2.23
CA LYS A 67 -1.47 -0.90 1.58
C LYS A 67 -1.08 -2.00 2.55
N LYS A 68 -0.85 -3.21 2.03
CA LYS A 68 -0.25 -4.32 2.76
C LYS A 68 0.60 -5.17 1.83
N ILE A 69 1.75 -5.62 2.33
CA ILE A 69 2.60 -6.58 1.63
C ILE A 69 2.12 -7.99 2.02
N MET A 70 1.83 -8.81 1.02
CA MET A 70 1.32 -10.19 1.15
C MET A 70 2.17 -11.11 0.28
N GLY A 71 3.14 -11.79 0.91
CA GLY A 71 4.18 -12.50 0.16
C GLY A 71 5.06 -11.50 -0.60
N ASP A 72 5.10 -11.62 -1.93
CA ASP A 72 5.84 -10.74 -2.84
C ASP A 72 4.96 -9.67 -3.52
N VAL A 73 3.66 -9.61 -3.20
CA VAL A 73 2.71 -8.64 -3.75
C VAL A 73 2.41 -7.55 -2.72
N THR A 74 2.46 -6.29 -3.12
CA THR A 74 1.86 -5.19 -2.36
C THR A 74 0.47 -4.93 -2.88
N VAL A 75 -0.55 -5.09 -2.04
CA VAL A 75 -1.96 -4.82 -2.35
C VAL A 75 -2.35 -3.48 -1.74
N TYR A 76 -3.05 -2.67 -2.52
CA TYR A 76 -3.57 -1.36 -2.14
C TYR A 76 -5.09 -1.39 -2.14
N ALA A 77 -5.67 -0.72 -1.15
CA ALA A 77 -7.11 -0.48 -1.07
C ALA A 77 -7.36 1.02 -1.01
N ASP A 78 -8.18 1.50 -1.94
CA ASP A 78 -8.76 2.82 -1.92
C ASP A 78 -10.21 2.72 -1.47
N TYR A 79 -10.56 3.38 -0.37
CA TYR A 79 -11.85 3.18 0.27
C TYR A 79 -12.35 4.43 0.99
N SER A 80 -13.64 4.44 1.26
CA SER A 80 -14.31 5.47 2.07
C SER A 80 -14.92 4.85 3.31
N MET A 81 -15.07 5.65 4.37
CA MET A 81 -15.60 5.21 5.65
C MET A 81 -16.98 5.83 5.89
N THR A 82 -17.96 5.02 6.26
CA THR A 82 -19.30 5.51 6.64
C THR A 82 -19.88 4.62 7.74
N GLY A 83 -20.22 5.23 8.89
CA GLY A 83 -20.84 4.50 10.00
C GLY A 83 -20.03 3.29 10.50
N GLY A 84 -18.69 3.36 10.45
CA GLY A 84 -17.81 2.26 10.84
C GLY A 84 -17.66 1.13 9.81
N SER A 85 -18.33 1.22 8.65
CA SER A 85 -18.13 0.33 7.51
C SER A 85 -17.21 0.97 6.48
N ALA A 86 -16.39 0.16 5.82
CA ALA A 86 -15.57 0.59 4.69
C ALA A 86 -16.27 0.23 3.38
N THR A 87 -16.32 1.18 2.43
CA THR A 87 -16.75 0.93 1.05
C THR A 87 -15.54 1.05 0.13
N LEU A 88 -15.26 -0.01 -0.62
CA LEU A 88 -14.14 -0.04 -1.56
C LEU A 88 -14.45 0.80 -2.81
N ASN A 89 -13.55 1.73 -3.14
CA ASN A 89 -13.60 2.53 -4.36
C ASN A 89 -12.76 1.86 -5.47
N SER A 90 -11.57 1.36 -5.12
CA SER A 90 -10.65 0.65 -6.02
C SER A 90 -9.66 -0.22 -5.24
N ALA A 91 -9.09 -1.24 -5.88
CA ALA A 91 -7.91 -1.93 -5.38
C ALA A 91 -6.95 -2.26 -6.52
N TYR A 92 -5.66 -2.18 -6.23
CA TYR A 92 -4.58 -2.42 -7.18
C TYR A 92 -3.40 -3.06 -6.48
N SER A 93 -2.48 -3.63 -7.25
CA SER A 93 -1.32 -4.32 -6.69
C SER A 93 -0.13 -4.25 -7.62
N HIS A 94 1.05 -4.47 -7.06
CA HIS A 94 2.29 -4.69 -7.81
C HIS A 94 3.22 -5.61 -7.04
N ARG A 95 4.20 -6.21 -7.72
CA ARG A 95 5.28 -7.02 -7.12
C ARG A 95 6.61 -6.29 -6.98
N MET A 96 6.66 -5.01 -7.38
CA MET A 96 7.81 -4.16 -7.10
C MET A 96 8.03 -4.01 -5.58
N VAL A 97 9.28 -4.16 -5.14
CA VAL A 97 9.74 -3.73 -3.83
C VAL A 97 9.94 -2.22 -3.86
N ILE A 98 9.18 -1.49 -3.04
CA ILE A 98 9.41 -0.05 -2.83
C ILE A 98 10.58 0.13 -1.87
N GLY A 99 11.63 0.79 -2.35
CA GLY A 99 12.86 1.08 -1.63
C GLY A 99 12.99 2.57 -1.29
N GLU A 100 14.20 3.10 -1.49
CA GLU A 100 14.59 4.45 -1.09
C GLU A 100 13.73 5.56 -1.71
N VAL A 101 13.41 6.57 -0.90
CA VAL A 101 12.80 7.82 -1.35
C VAL A 101 13.87 8.68 -2.02
N MET A 102 13.73 8.91 -3.32
CA MET A 102 14.66 9.75 -4.08
C MET A 102 14.35 11.23 -3.93
N ASN A 103 13.06 11.57 -3.88
CA ASN A 103 12.60 12.93 -3.67
C ASN A 103 11.16 12.92 -3.13
N ALA A 104 10.78 14.01 -2.46
CA ALA A 104 9.44 14.28 -1.94
C ALA A 104 9.23 15.80 -2.01
N THR A 105 8.74 16.28 -3.15
CA THR A 105 8.91 17.68 -3.56
C THR A 105 7.67 18.52 -3.33
N HIS A 106 6.49 18.01 -3.69
CA HIS A 106 5.23 18.77 -3.67
C HIS A 106 4.28 18.21 -2.63
N ASP A 107 3.56 19.07 -1.93
CA ASP A 107 2.47 18.61 -1.05
C ASP A 107 1.40 17.92 -1.89
N SER A 108 0.93 16.78 -1.40
CA SER A 108 -0.18 16.05 -2.01
C SER A 108 -1.51 16.41 -1.33
N ASP A 109 -2.59 15.80 -1.80
CA ASP A 109 -3.91 15.88 -1.15
C ASP A 109 -4.09 14.85 -0.03
N TRP A 110 -3.00 14.19 0.38
CA TRP A 110 -3.01 13.12 1.36
C TRP A 110 -2.32 13.53 2.65
N THR A 111 -2.89 13.10 3.78
CA THR A 111 -2.34 13.21 5.12
C THR A 111 -2.08 11.81 5.66
N CYS A 112 -0.90 11.57 6.22
CA CYS A 112 -0.59 10.30 6.87
C CYS A 112 -1.34 10.18 8.19
N THR A 113 -2.12 9.12 8.40
CA THR A 113 -2.91 8.97 9.63
C THR A 113 -2.10 8.49 10.83
N ASP A 114 -0.87 8.01 10.59
CA ASP A 114 0.07 7.57 11.63
C ASP A 114 0.69 8.78 12.33
N CYS A 115 1.31 9.70 11.57
CA CYS A 115 2.01 10.87 12.13
C CYS A 115 1.25 12.20 12.02
N GLY A 116 0.14 12.25 11.27
CA GLY A 116 -0.62 13.47 11.01
C GLY A 116 0.02 14.45 10.00
N GLY A 117 1.15 14.09 9.40
CA GLY A 117 1.88 14.94 8.46
C GLY A 117 1.32 14.89 7.05
N ILE A 118 1.44 16.00 6.31
CA ILE A 118 1.09 16.09 4.89
C ILE A 118 2.04 15.19 4.11
N ALA A 119 1.48 14.25 3.35
CA ALA A 119 2.24 13.42 2.44
C ALA A 119 2.58 14.23 1.18
N LYS A 120 3.70 13.90 0.54
CA LYS A 120 4.26 14.60 -0.60
C LYS A 120 4.27 13.71 -1.82
N GLN A 121 4.07 14.29 -3.01
CA GLN A 121 4.38 13.62 -4.26
C GLN A 121 5.89 13.60 -4.48
N GLY A 122 6.38 12.47 -4.96
CA GLY A 122 7.80 12.27 -5.21
C GLY A 122 8.08 10.98 -5.95
N HIS A 123 9.33 10.52 -5.87
CA HIS A 123 9.78 9.30 -6.53
C HIS A 123 10.45 8.38 -5.53
N VAL A 124 10.18 7.09 -5.68
CA VAL A 124 10.84 6.02 -4.95
C VAL A 124 11.55 5.10 -5.91
N LYS A 125 12.63 4.48 -5.42
CA LYS A 125 13.25 3.35 -6.08
C LYS A 125 12.31 2.15 -5.99
N MET A 126 12.02 1.54 -7.13
CA MET A 126 11.19 0.34 -7.25
C MET A 126 12.01 -0.76 -7.88
N THR A 127 12.06 -1.93 -7.24
CA THR A 127 12.85 -3.07 -7.70
C THR A 127 11.97 -4.29 -7.91
N TYR A 128 12.07 -4.92 -9.07
CA TYR A 128 11.51 -6.25 -9.33
C TYR A 128 12.59 -7.11 -9.96
N MET A 129 12.87 -8.26 -9.34
CA MET A 129 14.03 -9.09 -9.66
C MET A 129 15.34 -8.29 -9.60
N THR A 130 16.06 -8.16 -10.73
CA THR A 130 17.33 -7.41 -10.84
C THR A 130 17.14 -6.05 -11.51
N VAL A 131 15.90 -5.63 -11.73
CA VAL A 131 15.58 -4.41 -12.47
C VAL A 131 15.12 -3.33 -11.50
N GLU A 132 15.79 -2.20 -11.58
CA GLU A 132 15.50 -1.02 -10.78
C GLU A 132 14.92 0.08 -11.67
N ARG A 133 13.90 0.76 -11.15
CA ARG A 133 13.24 1.91 -11.78
C ARG A 133 12.93 2.96 -10.72
N LEU A 134 12.83 4.21 -11.16
CA LEU A 134 12.24 5.26 -10.34
C LEU A 134 10.76 5.36 -10.72
N GLY A 135 9.89 5.25 -9.72
CA GLY A 135 8.45 5.33 -9.89
C GLY A 135 7.85 6.45 -9.05
N PRO A 136 6.83 7.15 -9.55
CA PRO A 136 6.09 8.12 -8.76
C PRO A 136 5.39 7.44 -7.57
N ALA A 137 5.38 8.13 -6.43
CA ALA A 137 4.72 7.68 -5.22
C ALA A 137 4.24 8.87 -4.39
N VAL A 138 3.23 8.60 -3.56
CA VAL A 138 2.85 9.49 -2.45
C VAL A 138 3.64 9.06 -1.22
N ILE A 139 4.35 9.99 -0.59
CA ILE A 139 5.40 9.71 0.39
C ILE A 139 5.09 10.46 1.68
N CYS A 140 5.08 9.75 2.80
CA CYS A 140 5.08 10.41 4.11
C CYS A 140 6.54 10.72 4.52
N PRO A 141 6.95 12.00 4.57
CA PRO A 141 8.35 12.35 4.87
C PRO A 141 8.74 12.05 6.32
N HIS A 142 7.76 11.94 7.22
CA HIS A 142 8.02 11.65 8.64
C HIS A 142 8.13 10.14 8.90
N CYS A 143 7.25 9.33 8.31
CA CYS A 143 7.24 7.88 8.50
C CYS A 143 8.16 7.12 7.54
N SER A 144 8.71 7.81 6.53
CA SER A 144 9.48 7.21 5.42
C SER A 144 8.73 6.06 4.72
N ASP A 145 7.40 6.15 4.67
CA ASP A 145 6.55 5.21 3.96
C ASP A 145 6.05 5.82 2.65
N ALA A 146 5.78 4.98 1.66
CA ALA A 146 5.42 5.41 0.31
C ALA A 146 4.35 4.52 -0.32
N TRP A 147 3.42 5.13 -1.05
CA TRP A 147 2.33 4.46 -1.74
C TRP A 147 2.49 4.67 -3.24
N ALA A 148 2.61 3.58 -3.99
CA ALA A 148 2.54 3.63 -5.44
C ALA A 148 1.13 4.08 -5.85
N GLU A 149 1.05 4.87 -6.91
CA GLU A 149 -0.25 5.32 -7.42
C GLU A 149 -0.92 4.23 -8.27
N GLU A 150 -2.25 4.21 -8.29
CA GLU A 150 -3.03 3.18 -8.99
C GLU A 150 -2.67 3.07 -10.47
N TYR A 151 -2.58 4.19 -11.18
CA TYR A 151 -2.29 4.17 -12.62
C TYR A 151 -0.92 3.54 -12.91
N LEU A 152 0.05 3.72 -12.01
CA LEU A 152 1.38 3.15 -12.15
C LEU A 152 1.33 1.64 -11.94
N ALA A 153 0.68 1.20 -10.86
CA ALA A 153 0.54 -0.21 -10.52
C ALA A 153 -0.26 -1.00 -11.56
N ALA A 154 -1.41 -0.47 -11.98
CA ALA A 154 -2.34 -1.15 -12.88
C ALA A 154 -1.89 -1.15 -14.36
N LEU A 155 -0.98 -0.27 -14.77
CA LEU A 155 -0.51 -0.17 -16.16
C LEU A 155 0.98 -0.50 -16.26
N THR A 156 1.84 0.43 -15.87
CA THR A 156 3.27 0.35 -16.14
C THR A 156 3.93 -0.79 -15.39
N LEU A 157 3.66 -0.94 -14.09
CA LEU A 157 4.25 -2.01 -13.29
C LEU A 157 3.76 -3.38 -13.74
N ALA A 158 2.45 -3.53 -13.95
CA ALA A 158 1.85 -4.77 -14.47
C ALA A 158 2.46 -5.18 -15.83
N ALA A 159 2.62 -4.24 -16.78
CA ALA A 159 3.21 -4.52 -18.08
C ALA A 159 4.70 -4.93 -17.96
N VAL A 160 5.45 -4.24 -17.09
CA VAL A 160 6.87 -4.52 -16.83
C VAL A 160 7.04 -5.90 -16.19
N GLU A 161 6.23 -6.24 -15.19
CA GLU A 161 6.21 -7.54 -14.51
C GLU A 161 5.95 -8.67 -15.51
N GLY A 162 4.88 -8.55 -16.32
CA GLY A 162 4.56 -9.56 -17.34
C GLY A 162 5.64 -9.73 -18.41
N LEU A 163 6.35 -8.65 -18.78
CA LEU A 163 7.47 -8.72 -19.73
C LEU A 163 8.67 -9.48 -19.14
N PHE A 164 8.93 -9.32 -17.84
CA PHE A 164 10.02 -10.03 -17.17
C PHE A 164 9.71 -11.48 -16.90
N GLU A 165 8.46 -11.80 -16.52
CA GLU A 165 8.03 -13.18 -16.34
C GLU A 165 8.16 -13.99 -17.65
N LYS A 166 7.75 -13.41 -18.79
CA LYS A 166 7.91 -14.05 -20.10
C LYS A 166 9.35 -14.30 -20.51
N LYS A 167 10.30 -13.46 -20.07
CA LYS A 167 11.74 -13.64 -20.39
C LYS A 167 12.41 -14.74 -19.56
N ARG A 168 11.74 -15.23 -18.51
CA ARG A 168 12.22 -16.34 -17.67
C ARG A 168 11.66 -17.70 -18.09
N ALA A 169 10.51 -17.71 -18.75
CA ALA A 169 9.84 -18.91 -19.27
C ALA A 169 10.46 -19.35 -20.59
#